data_AF-A0A9E9LCC0-F1
#
_entry.id   AF-A0A9E9LCC0-F1
#
_cell.length_a   1.000
_cell.length_b   1.000
_cell.length_c   1.000
_cell.angle_alpha   90.00
_cell.angle_beta   90.00
_cell.angle_gamma   90.00
#
_symmetry.space_group_name_H-M   'P 1'
#
loop_
_entity.id
_entity.type
_entity.pdbx_description
1 polymer ?
#
loop_
_entity_poly.entity_id
_entity_poly.type
_entity_poly.pdbx_seq_one_letter_code
_entity_poly.pdbx_strand_id
1 'polypeptide(L)'
;MDDWDKLVKNKAYITDLGKNCTMEFHTVHAVVGRYIVWVPKPNSNRHFIAEEGNNLEELMERYDVPPQRIQRLGAFVREKNEP
;
A
#
# COMPACT_ATOMS: atom_id res chain seq x y z
N MET A 1 1.93 15.54 -8.14
CA MET A 1 1.95 14.59 -7.00
C MET A 1 0.91 14.97 -5.94
N ASP A 2 0.43 16.23 -5.92
CA ASP A 2 -0.42 16.80 -4.87
C ASP A 2 -1.82 16.19 -4.69
N ASP A 3 -2.41 15.59 -5.71
CA ASP A 3 -3.75 15.03 -5.60
C ASP A 3 -3.76 13.71 -4.82
N TRP A 4 -2.68 12.94 -4.90
CA TRP A 4 -2.55 11.70 -4.12
C TRP A 4 -2.42 11.99 -2.63
N ASP A 5 -1.57 12.95 -2.26
CA ASP A 5 -1.39 13.35 -0.86
C ASP A 5 -2.71 13.81 -0.24
N LYS A 6 -3.53 14.55 -0.99
CA LYS A 6 -4.89 14.94 -0.53
C LYS A 6 -5.83 13.76 -0.35
N LEU A 7 -5.73 12.75 -1.23
CA LEU A 7 -6.57 11.55 -1.16
C LEU A 7 -6.24 10.68 0.06
N VAL A 8 -4.96 10.58 0.44
CA VAL A 8 -4.51 9.68 1.51
C VAL A 8 -4.23 10.38 2.84
N LYS A 9 -4.16 11.71 2.88
CA LYS A 9 -3.93 12.46 4.13
C LYS A 9 -4.98 12.12 5.18
N ASN A 10 -4.52 11.65 6.33
CA ASN A 10 -5.35 11.23 7.47
C ASN A 10 -6.38 10.14 7.12
N LYS A 11 -6.16 9.38 6.04
CA LYS A 11 -7.07 8.34 5.55
C LYS A 11 -6.31 7.06 5.28
N ALA A 12 -6.98 5.92 5.44
CA ALA A 12 -6.41 4.64 5.09
C ALA A 12 -6.32 4.47 3.56
N TYR A 13 -5.28 3.80 3.09
CA TYR A 13 -5.09 3.46 1.69
C TYR A 13 -4.43 2.09 1.56
N ILE A 14 -4.54 1.47 0.40
CA ILE A 14 -3.97 0.14 0.13
C ILE A 14 -2.91 0.28 -0.95
N THR A 15 -1.77 -0.38 -0.77
CA THR A 15 -0.79 -0.58 -1.83
C THR A 15 -0.96 -1.98 -2.42
N ASP A 16 -1.16 -2.08 -3.73
CA ASP A 16 -1.12 -3.32 -4.49
C ASP A 16 0.30 -3.51 -5.05
N LEU A 17 1.00 -4.52 -4.53
CA LEU A 17 2.36 -4.89 -4.93
C LEU A 17 2.41 -5.61 -6.29
N GLY A 18 1.26 -5.96 -6.86
CA GLY A 18 1.10 -6.67 -8.14
C GLY A 18 1.39 -8.18 -8.07
N LYS A 19 2.14 -8.63 -7.08
CA LYS A 19 2.43 -10.03 -6.78
C LYS A 19 2.57 -10.22 -5.27
N ASN A 20 2.44 -11.46 -4.82
CA ASN A 20 2.82 -11.80 -3.44
C ASN A 20 4.33 -11.54 -3.31
N CYS A 21 4.71 -10.79 -2.30
CA CYS A 21 6.10 -10.43 -2.05
C CYS A 21 6.59 -11.19 -0.83
N THR A 22 7.84 -11.61 -0.84
CA THR A 22 8.51 -12.05 0.39
C THR A 22 9.49 -10.96 0.75
N MET A 23 9.27 -10.27 1.87
CA MET A 23 10.28 -9.36 2.41
C MET A 23 11.17 -10.12 3.38
N GLU A 24 12.48 -10.04 3.14
CA GLU A 24 13.48 -10.49 4.09
C GLU A 24 13.82 -9.34 5.04
N PHE A 25 13.39 -9.46 6.29
CA PHE A 25 13.88 -8.58 7.36
C PHE A 25 14.94 -9.35 8.16
N HIS A 26 16.21 -9.09 7.88
CA HIS A 26 17.44 -9.58 8.55
C HIS A 26 17.56 -11.10 8.84
N THR A 27 16.60 -11.73 9.51
CA THR A 27 16.56 -13.15 9.90
C THR A 27 15.17 -13.79 9.77
N VAL A 28 14.13 -13.07 9.34
CA VAL A 28 12.76 -13.59 9.19
C VAL A 28 12.32 -13.49 7.73
N HIS A 29 12.00 -14.65 7.14
CA HIS A 29 11.25 -14.72 5.89
C HIS A 29 9.77 -14.50 6.19
N ALA A 30 9.29 -13.28 6.00
CA ALA A 30 7.85 -12.99 6.09
C ALA A 30 7.24 -12.99 4.68
N VAL A 31 6.18 -13.79 4.51
CA VAL A 31 5.32 -13.69 3.33
C VAL A 31 4.51 -12.41 3.48
N VAL A 32 4.87 -11.39 2.71
CA VAL A 32 4.09 -10.17 2.54
C VAL A 32 3.01 -10.47 1.52
N GLY A 33 1.75 -10.42 1.95
CA GLY A 33 0.63 -10.55 1.02
C GLY A 33 0.73 -9.55 -0.14
N ARG A 34 -0.02 -9.77 -1.22
CA ARG A 34 -0.02 -8.84 -2.37
C ARG A 34 -0.40 -7.40 -2.00
N TYR A 35 -1.22 -7.23 -0.97
CA TYR A 35 -1.76 -5.93 -0.57
C TYR A 35 -1.25 -5.53 0.81
N ILE A 36 -0.86 -4.26 0.94
CA ILE A 36 -0.47 -3.66 2.22
C ILE A 36 -1.48 -2.57 2.57
N VAL A 37 -2.07 -2.65 3.76
CA VAL A 37 -2.96 -1.62 4.30
C VAL A 37 -2.15 -0.61 5.09
N TRP A 38 -2.31 0.66 4.74
CA TRP A 38 -1.70 1.78 5.44
C TRP A 38 -2.76 2.57 6.17
N VAL A 39 -2.57 2.76 7.48
CA VAL A 39 -3.48 3.54 8.32
C VAL A 39 -2.76 4.78 8.88
N PRO A 40 -3.45 5.92 8.97
CA PRO A 40 -2.85 7.15 9.46
C PRO A 40 -2.52 7.03 10.94
N LYS A 41 -1.36 7.54 11.34
CA LYS A 41 -1.00 7.65 12.75
C LYS A 41 -1.64 8.92 13.35
N PRO A 42 -2.32 8.83 14.50
CA PRO A 42 -2.86 10.01 15.18
C PRO A 42 -1.77 11.06 15.42
N ASN A 43 -2.09 12.33 15.22
CA ASN A 43 -1.18 13.47 15.41
C ASN A 43 0.08 13.44 14.54
N SER A 44 0.06 12.77 13.39
CA SER A 44 1.20 12.67 12.47
C SER A 44 0.76 12.61 11.02
N ASN A 45 1.55 13.19 10.11
CA ASN A 45 1.37 13.06 8.65
C ASN A 45 1.94 11.73 8.12
N ARG A 46 1.99 10.68 8.94
CA ARG A 46 2.60 9.39 8.59
C ARG A 46 1.58 8.29 8.70
N HIS A 47 1.77 7.26 7.89
CA HIS A 47 1.01 6.03 7.98
C HIS A 47 1.89 4.90 8.52
N PHE A 48 1.25 3.87 9.05
CA PHE A 48 1.90 2.63 9.42
C PHE A 48 1.18 1.44 8.78
N ILE A 49 1.88 0.32 8.66
CA ILE A 49 1.32 -0.91 8.13
C ILE A 49 0.36 -1.47 9.17
N ALA A 50 -0.91 -1.55 8.82
CA ALA A 50 -1.96 -2.14 9.65
C ALA A 50 -2.01 -3.66 9.46
N GLU A 51 -2.01 -4.09 8.20
CA GLU A 51 -2.20 -5.48 7.80
C GLU A 51 -1.63 -5.70 6.39
N GLU A 52 -1.22 -6.94 6.13
CA GLU A 52 -0.82 -7.42 4.81
C GLU A 52 -1.70 -8.61 4.44
N GLY A 53 -2.15 -8.71 3.20
CA GLY A 53 -3.08 -9.76 2.80
C GLY A 53 -3.17 -9.98 1.29
N ASN A 54 -3.91 -11.01 0.89
CA ASN A 54 -4.09 -11.40 -0.52
C ASN A 54 -5.50 -11.12 -1.05
N ASN A 55 -6.44 -10.77 -0.18
CA ASN A 55 -7.84 -10.50 -0.53
C ASN A 55 -8.12 -8.99 -0.49
N LEU A 56 -8.19 -8.35 -1.66
CA LEU A 56 -8.38 -6.91 -1.75
C LEU A 56 -9.74 -6.46 -1.22
N GLU A 57 -10.81 -7.18 -1.55
CA GLU A 57 -12.18 -6.80 -1.20
C GLU A 57 -12.38 -6.81 0.32
N GLU A 58 -11.88 -7.84 0.99
CA GLU A 58 -11.92 -7.96 2.44
C GLU A 58 -11.16 -6.82 3.14
N LEU A 59 -9.97 -6.47 2.65
CA LEU A 59 -9.18 -5.37 3.21
C LEU A 59 -9.85 -4.01 2.96
N MET A 60 -10.48 -3.82 1.79
CA MET A 60 -11.23 -2.61 1.50
C MET A 60 -12.43 -2.44 2.42
N GLU A 61 -13.20 -3.50 2.65
CA GLU A 61 -14.36 -3.48 3.54
C GLU A 61 -13.93 -3.24 4.99
N ARG A 62 -12.92 -3.97 5.49
CA ARG A 62 -12.44 -3.88 6.87
C ARG A 62 -11.92 -2.49 7.23
N TYR A 63 -11.23 -1.83 6.30
CA TYR A 63 -10.56 -0.55 6.54
C TYR A 63 -11.26 0.65 5.89
N ASP A 64 -12.46 0.47 5.33
CA ASP A 64 -13.22 1.49 4.61
C ASP A 64 -12.35 2.21 3.54
N VAL A 65 -11.66 1.42 2.72
CA VAL A 65 -10.79 1.93 1.66
C VAL A 65 -11.52 1.87 0.31
N PRO A 66 -11.93 3.01 -0.28
CA PRO A 66 -12.55 3.02 -1.58
C PRO A 66 -11.50 2.74 -2.68
N PRO A 67 -11.93 2.27 -3.88
CA PRO A 67 -11.04 1.91 -4.98
C PRO A 67 -10.01 2.98 -5.38
N GLN A 68 -10.41 4.25 -5.23
CA GLN A 68 -9.62 5.43 -5.56
C GLN A 68 -8.46 5.71 -4.58
N ARG A 69 -8.40 5.00 -3.45
CA ARG A 69 -7.26 5.02 -2.51
C ARG A 69 -6.43 3.73 -2.61
N ILE A 70 -6.39 3.11 -3.78
CA ILE A 70 -5.52 1.96 -4.06
C ILE A 70 -4.35 2.42 -4.93
N GLN A 71 -3.14 2.32 -4.39
CA GLN A 71 -1.90 2.61 -5.10
C GLN A 71 -1.34 1.32 -5.70
N ARG A 72 -1.23 1.24 -7.03
CA ARG A 72 -0.59 0.09 -7.70
C ARG A 72 0.90 0.37 -7.90
N LEU A 73 1.76 -0.44 -7.30
CA LEU A 73 3.21 -0.28 -7.42
C LEU A 73 3.70 -0.54 -8.87
N GLY A 74 2.95 -1.33 -9.64
CA GLY A 74 3.23 -1.62 -11.06
C GLY A 74 3.10 -0.44 -12.03
N ALA A 75 2.71 0.75 -11.57
CA ALA A 75 2.66 1.96 -12.39
C ALA A 75 3.96 2.79 -12.36
N PHE A 76 4.95 2.44 -11.52
CA PHE A 76 6.24 3.14 -11.44
C PHE A 76 7.38 2.45 -12.20
N VAL A 77 7.11 1.36 -12.95
CA VAL A 77 8.12 0.71 -13.79
C VAL A 77 7.85 1.01 -15.27
N ARG A 78 8.18 2.25 -15.67
CA ARG A 78 8.56 2.79 -16.99
C ARG A 78 8.53 4.32 -16.77
N GLU A 79 9.63 5.07 -16.80
CA GLU A 79 10.71 5.09 -17.78
C GLU A 79 12.08 5.33 -17.11
N LYS A 80 12.99 4.36 -17.23
CA LYS A 80 14.36 4.69 -17.62
C LYS A 80 14.58 4.01 -18.96
N ASN A 81 14.07 4.63 -20.02
CA ASN A 81 14.69 4.51 -21.34
C ASN A 81 15.81 5.55 -21.35
N GLU A 82 17.05 5.04 -21.34
CA GLU A 82 18.20 5.37 -22.21
C GLU A 82 18.28 6.75 -22.88
N PRO A 83 19.48 7.32 -23.04
CA PRO A 83 20.59 6.73 -23.82
C PRO A 83 21.85 6.33 -23.03
#